data_AF-A0A838G390-F1
#
_entry.id   AF-A0A838G390-F1
#
_cell.length_a   1.000
_cell.length_b   1.000
_cell.length_c   1.000
_cell.angle_alpha   90.00
_cell.angle_beta   90.00
_cell.angle_gamma   90.00
#
_symmetry.space_group_name_H-M   'P 1'
#
loop_
_entity.id
_entity.type
_entity.pdbx_description
1 polymer ?
#
loop_
_entity_poly.entity_id
_entity_poly.type
_entity_poly.pdbx_seq_one_letter_code
_entity_poly.pdbx_strand_id
1 'polypeptide(L)'
;MSQLTVPKRTGGPALGRAPLLLLLPAGLAVAFLVVPMAALLSRTPWTELPRRLTEPAILEALRLSLVTSLGALVLVTVVGIPLAWTLARVDFPGRSLLRALVIIPLV
;
A
#
# COMPACT_ATOMS: atom_id res chain seq x y z
N MET A 1 10.97 10.46 49.76
CA MET A 1 10.99 10.70 48.30
C MET A 1 10.98 9.34 47.60
N SER A 2 9.94 8.53 47.82
CA SER A 2 8.86 8.24 46.86
C SER A 2 9.36 7.95 45.45
N GLN A 3 9.88 6.74 45.28
CA GLN A 3 10.14 6.08 44.01
C GLN A 3 8.90 6.24 43.11
N LEU A 4 9.05 6.93 41.99
CA LEU A 4 8.07 6.93 40.91
C LEU A 4 8.05 5.51 40.32
N THR A 5 7.15 4.68 40.82
CA THR A 5 6.71 3.45 40.16
C THR A 5 6.23 3.82 38.76
N VAL A 6 7.11 3.68 37.78
CA VAL A 6 6.74 3.74 36.38
C VAL A 6 5.73 2.61 36.15
N PRO A 7 4.48 2.92 35.78
CA PRO A 7 3.51 1.89 35.47
C PRO A 7 4.03 1.13 34.25
N LYS A 8 4.29 -0.16 34.46
CA LYS A 8 4.52 -1.15 33.41
C LYS A 8 3.30 -1.08 32.47
N ARG A 9 3.45 -0.42 31.32
CA ARG A 9 2.39 -0.33 30.31
C ARG A 9 1.93 -1.75 30.01
N THR A 10 0.69 -2.02 30.43
CA THR A 10 -0.04 -3.25 30.20
C THR A 10 -0.01 -3.59 28.72
N GLY A 11 0.26 -4.86 28.43
CA GLY A 11 0.49 -5.37 27.09
C GLY A 11 -0.52 -4.85 26.07
N GLY A 12 -0.01 -4.56 24.86
CA GLY A 12 -0.85 -4.49 23.67
C GLY A 12 -1.69 -5.76 23.58
N PRO A 13 -2.87 -5.72 22.92
CA PRO A 13 -3.78 -6.83 22.86
C PRO A 13 -3.01 -8.09 22.48
N ALA A 14 -2.88 -9.02 23.44
CA ALA A 14 -2.45 -10.36 23.14
C ALA A 14 -3.39 -10.83 22.02
N LEU A 15 -2.84 -11.29 20.89
CA LEU A 15 -3.58 -11.98 19.85
C LEU A 15 -4.12 -13.30 20.44
N GLY A 16 -5.05 -13.20 21.39
CA GLY A 16 -5.88 -14.30 21.84
C GLY A 16 -6.75 -14.63 20.65
N ARG A 17 -6.49 -15.80 20.04
CA ARG A 17 -7.27 -16.47 18.99
C ARG A 17 -8.48 -15.65 18.57
N ALA A 18 -8.38 -14.92 17.45
CA ALA A 18 -9.51 -14.20 16.89
C ALA A 18 -10.72 -15.16 16.89
N PRO A 19 -11.86 -14.78 17.52
CA PRO A 19 -12.98 -15.68 17.68
C PRO A 19 -13.36 -16.21 16.31
N LEU A 20 -13.59 -17.52 16.19
CA LEU A 20 -13.89 -18.20 14.92
C LEU A 20 -15.01 -17.47 14.14
N LEU A 21 -15.92 -16.82 14.87
CA LEU A 21 -17.00 -15.98 14.37
C LEU A 21 -16.53 -14.74 13.58
N LEU A 22 -15.36 -14.18 13.85
CA LEU A 22 -14.77 -13.06 13.10
C LEU A 22 -13.87 -13.55 11.94
N LEU A 23 -13.30 -14.75 12.08
CA LEU A 23 -12.54 -15.40 11.00
C LEU A 23 -13.46 -15.81 9.83
N LEU A 24 -14.70 -16.22 10.13
CA LEU A 24 -15.71 -16.61 9.15
C LEU A 24 -16.03 -15.50 8.12
N PRO A 25 -16.46 -14.29 8.52
CA PRO A 25 -16.74 -13.20 7.58
C PRO A 25 -15.47 -12.68 6.91
N ALA A 26 -14.33 -12.65 7.62
CA ALA A 26 -13.06 -12.29 7.00
C ALA A 26 -12.64 -13.29 5.91
N GLY A 27 -12.78 -14.58 6.18
CA GLY A 27 -12.54 -15.66 5.21
C GLY A 27 -13.52 -15.60 4.05
N LEU A 28 -14.79 -15.28 4.29
CA LEU A 28 -15.79 -15.10 3.24
C LEU A 28 -15.46 -13.90 2.35
N ALA A 29 -15.04 -12.77 2.92
CA ALA A 29 -14.63 -11.60 2.17
C ALA A 29 -13.38 -11.87 1.32
N VAL A 30 -12.38 -12.56 1.88
CA VAL A 30 -11.19 -12.99 1.15
C VAL A 30 -11.56 -13.98 0.05
N ALA A 31 -12.39 -14.98 0.33
CA ALA A 31 -12.85 -15.95 -0.66
C ALA A 31 -13.65 -15.26 -1.78
N PHE A 32 -14.51 -14.30 -1.44
CA PHE A 32 -15.27 -13.51 -2.41
C PHE A 32 -14.36 -12.69 -3.34
N LEU A 33 -13.19 -12.24 -2.87
CA LEU A 33 -12.19 -11.55 -3.70
C LEU A 33 -11.31 -12.54 -4.51
N VAL A 34 -10.87 -13.62 -3.86
CA VAL A 34 -9.90 -14.58 -4.42
C VAL A 34 -10.55 -15.53 -5.42
N VAL A 35 -11.79 -15.97 -5.19
CA VAL A 35 -12.53 -16.87 -6.10
C VAL A 35 -12.68 -16.28 -7.50
N PRO A 36 -13.19 -15.05 -7.71
CA PRO A 36 -13.29 -14.47 -9.05
C PRO A 36 -11.92 -14.17 -9.65
N MET A 37 -10.93 -13.77 -8.84
CA MET A 37 -9.56 -13.60 -9.31
C MET A 37 -8.99 -14.92 -9.85
N ALA A 38 -9.14 -16.02 -9.09
CA ALA A 38 -8.70 -17.36 -9.48
C ALA A 38 -9.48 -17.88 -10.68
N ALA A 39 -10.78 -17.58 -10.78
CA ALA A 39 -11.61 -17.92 -11.93
C ALA A 39 -11.18 -17.15 -13.19
N LEU A 40 -10.81 -15.87 -13.05
CA LEU A 40 -10.28 -15.07 -14.15
C LEU A 40 -8.92 -15.62 -14.61
N LEU A 41 -8.04 -15.95 -13.66
CA LEU A 41 -6.76 -16.58 -13.94
C LEU A 41 -6.93 -17.94 -14.64
N SER A 42 -7.86 -18.79 -14.20
CA SER A 42 -8.07 -20.11 -14.83
C SER A 42 -8.68 -20.02 -16.23
N ARG A 43 -9.50 -19.00 -16.49
CA ARG A 43 -10.08 -18.73 -17.82
C ARG A 43 -9.10 -18.05 -18.78
N THR A 44 -8.00 -17.50 -18.28
CA THR A 44 -6.98 -16.86 -19.11
C THR A 44 -6.25 -17.96 -19.91
N PRO A 45 -6.24 -17.92 -21.25
CA PRO A 45 -5.51 -18.91 -22.04
C PRO A 45 -4.00 -18.67 -21.90
N TRP A 46 -3.39 -19.27 -20.87
CA TRP A 46 -1.96 -19.12 -20.56
C TRP A 46 -1.04 -19.52 -21.71
N THR A 47 -1.48 -20.45 -22.56
CA THR A 47 -0.78 -20.88 -23.78
C THR A 47 -0.70 -19.81 -24.85
N GLU A 48 -1.65 -18.88 -24.87
CA GLU A 48 -1.70 -17.77 -25.82
C GLU A 48 -1.05 -16.49 -25.27
N LEU A 49 -0.67 -16.47 -23.99
CA LEU A 49 0.00 -15.32 -23.37
C LEU A 49 1.28 -14.90 -24.09
N PRO A 50 2.21 -15.80 -24.48
CA PRO A 50 3.42 -15.37 -25.18
C PRO A 50 3.08 -14.71 -26.51
N ARG A 51 2.09 -15.25 -27.24
CA ARG A 51 1.63 -14.69 -28.51
C ARG A 51 0.98 -13.31 -28.32
N ARG A 52 0.10 -13.16 -27.33
CA ARG A 52 -0.56 -11.89 -27.00
C ARG A 52 0.41 -10.84 -26.44
N LEU A 53 1.36 -11.23 -25.60
CA LEU A 53 2.39 -10.32 -25.09
C LEU A 53 3.31 -9.79 -26.19
N THR A 54 3.41 -10.51 -27.32
CA THR A 54 4.19 -10.07 -28.49
C THR A 54 3.36 -9.18 -29.43
N GLU A 55 2.06 -9.00 -29.16
CA GLU A 55 1.25 -8.07 -29.94
C GLU A 55 1.72 -6.63 -29.67
N PRO A 56 1.91 -5.82 -30.72
CA PRO A 56 2.45 -4.46 -30.59
C PRO A 56 1.61 -3.59 -29.65
N ALA A 57 0.28 -3.77 -29.65
CA ALA A 57 -0.62 -3.04 -28.77
C ALA A 57 -0.39 -3.33 -27.27
N ILE A 58 -0.09 -4.59 -26.92
CA ILE A 58 0.17 -4.98 -25.53
C ILE A 58 1.55 -4.50 -25.08
N LEU A 59 2.55 -4.57 -25.96
CA LEU A 59 3.88 -4.02 -25.68
C LEU A 59 3.85 -2.50 -25.48
N GLU A 60 3.05 -1.78 -26.28
CA GLU A 60 2.84 -0.34 -26.08
C GLU A 60 2.18 -0.06 -24.73
N ALA A 61 1.13 -0.79 -24.37
CA ALA A 61 0.46 -0.64 -23.08
C ALA A 61 1.39 -0.95 -21.89
N LEU A 62 2.19 -2.02 -21.99
CA LEU A 62 3.21 -2.37 -20.99
C LEU A 62 4.25 -1.26 -20.86
N ARG A 63 4.77 -0.77 -21.99
CA ARG A 63 5.77 0.30 -22.01
C ARG A 63 5.21 1.58 -21.42
N LEU A 64 3.99 1.96 -21.77
CA LEU A 64 3.34 3.15 -21.22
C LEU A 64 3.18 3.03 -19.70
N SER A 65 2.68 1.89 -19.22
CA SER A 65 2.53 1.61 -17.78
C SER A 65 3.88 1.63 -17.05
N LEU A 66 4.92 1.03 -17.64
CA LEU A 66 6.27 1.04 -17.07
C LEU A 66 6.83 2.46 -17.01
N VAL A 67 6.74 3.21 -18.10
CA VAL A 67 7.26 4.58 -18.18
C VAL A 67 6.50 5.49 -17.22
N THR A 68 5.18 5.38 -17.14
CA THR A 68 4.37 6.17 -16.20
C THR A 68 4.68 5.82 -14.76
N SER A 69 4.76 4.54 -14.40
CA SER A 69 5.05 4.12 -13.01
C SER A 69 6.48 4.46 -12.59
N LEU A 70 7.48 4.25 -13.45
CA LEU A 70 8.86 4.65 -13.19
C LEU A 70 9.00 6.18 -13.14
N GLY A 71 8.34 6.89 -14.05
CA GLY A 71 8.30 8.35 -14.04
C GLY A 71 7.69 8.90 -12.74
N ALA A 72 6.57 8.32 -12.30
CA ALA A 72 5.94 8.66 -11.02
C ALA A 72 6.85 8.30 -9.83
N LEU A 73 7.47 7.12 -9.84
CA LEU A 73 8.40 6.70 -8.80
C LEU A 73 9.59 7.68 -8.69
N VAL A 74 10.21 8.04 -9.82
CA VAL A 74 11.31 8.99 -9.85
C VAL A 74 10.84 10.37 -9.37
N LEU A 75 9.70 10.85 -9.86
CA LEU A 75 9.16 12.14 -9.46
C LEU A 75 8.87 12.20 -7.95
N VAL A 76 8.19 11.18 -7.41
CA VAL A 76 7.89 11.08 -5.98
C VAL A 76 9.17 10.91 -5.15
N THR A 77 10.16 10.18 -5.66
CA THR A 77 11.45 10.02 -4.98
C THR A 77 12.20 11.35 -4.95
N VAL A 78 12.30 12.04 -6.07
CA VAL A 78 13.02 13.31 -6.21
C VAL A 78 12.33 14.45 -5.47
N VAL A 79 11.00 14.49 -5.42
CA VAL A 79 10.25 15.56 -4.72
C VAL A 79 9.98 15.19 -3.27
N GLY A 80 9.56 13.95 -3.01
CA GLY A 80 9.15 13.46 -1.71
C GLY A 80 10.30 13.25 -0.72
N ILE A 81 11.47 12.76 -1.17
CA ILE A 81 12.64 12.60 -0.29
C ILE A 81 13.17 13.93 0.27
N PRO A 82 13.46 14.97 -0.54
CA PRO A 82 13.92 16.23 0.03
C PRO A 82 12.84 16.90 0.88
N LEU A 83 11.56 16.74 0.54
CA LEU A 83 10.47 17.25 1.37
C LEU A 83 10.39 16.52 2.72
N ALA A 84 10.54 15.20 2.75
CA ALA A 84 10.60 14.42 3.98
C ALA A 84 11.84 14.77 4.81
N TRP A 85 12.99 14.94 4.16
CA TRP A 85 14.25 15.30 4.82
C TRP A 85 14.19 16.71 5.44
N THR A 86 13.62 17.68 4.72
CA THR A 86 13.43 19.05 5.24
C THR A 86 12.45 19.07 6.42
N LEU A 87 11.32 18.36 6.33
CA LEU A 87 10.38 18.23 7.46
C LEU A 87 10.99 17.55 8.69
N ALA A 88 11.92 16.61 8.48
CA ALA A 88 12.55 15.87 9.56
C ALA A 88 13.70 16.64 10.24
N ARG A 89 14.38 17.53 9.51
CA ARG A 89 15.60 18.19 9.99
C ARG A 89 15.50 19.69 10.19
N VAL A 90 14.46 20.36 9.70
CA VAL A 90 14.32 21.81 9.83
C VAL A 90 12.95 22.19 10.38
N ASP A 91 12.96 22.86 11.54
CA ASP A 91 11.76 23.38 12.20
C ASP A 91 11.26 24.64 11.49
N PHE A 92 10.52 24.47 10.38
CA PHE A 92 9.84 25.56 9.69
C PHE A 92 8.36 25.69 10.10
N PRO A 93 7.82 26.93 10.20
CA PRO A 93 6.41 27.18 10.52
C PRO A 93 5.42 26.67 9.45
N GLY A 94 5.89 26.35 8.23
CA GLY A 94 5.08 25.82 7.12
C GLY A 94 4.76 24.32 7.17
N ARG A 95 5.29 23.55 8.15
CA ARG A 95 5.12 22.08 8.19
C ARG A 95 3.66 21.64 8.31
N SER A 96 2.82 22.44 8.98
CA SER A 96 1.41 22.11 9.20
C SER A 96 0.62 22.15 7.89
N LEU A 97 0.96 23.08 6.99
CA LEU A 97 0.28 23.24 5.71
C LEU A 97 0.63 22.08 4.75
N LEU A 98 1.91 21.71 4.69
CA LEU A 98 2.38 20.55 3.93
C LEU A 98 1.77 19.24 4.44
N ARG A 99 1.74 19.05 5.77
CA ARG A 99 1.11 17.87 6.38
C ARG A 99 -0.39 17.81 6.08
N ALA A 100 -1.10 18.93 6.16
CA ALA A 100 -2.51 18.99 5.79
C ALA A 100 -2.71 18.66 4.30
N LEU A 101 -1.91 19.26 3.41
CA LEU A 101 -2.01 19.01 1.96
C LEU A 101 -1.70 17.56 1.58
N VAL A 102 -0.86 16.85 2.34
CA VAL A 102 -0.57 15.42 2.13
C VAL A 102 -1.68 14.53 2.69
N ILE A 103 -2.30 14.89 3.81
CA ILE A 103 -3.35 14.08 4.44
C ILE A 103 -4.71 14.27 3.75
N ILE A 104 -5.01 15.48 3.26
CA ILE A 104 -6.27 15.78 2.56
C ILE A 104 -6.56 14.85 1.36
N PRO A 105 -5.62 14.54 0.45
CA PRO A 105 -5.86 13.59 -0.62
C PRO A 105 -5.84 12.13 -0.15
N LEU A 106 -5.41 11.87 1.08
CA LEU A 106 -5.31 10.54 1.66
C LEU A 106 -6.64 10.11 2.32
N VAL A 107 -7.54 11.06 2.62
CA VAL A 107 -8.91 10.80 3.10
C VAL A 107 -9.91 10.75 1.95
#